data_AF-A0A850BEV6-F1
#
_entry.id   AF-A0A850BEV6-F1
#
_cell.length_a   1.000
_cell.length_b   1.000
_cell.length_c   1.000
_cell.angle_alpha   90.00
_cell.angle_beta   90.00
_cell.angle_gamma   90.00
#
_symmetry.space_group_name_H-M   'P 1'
#
loop_
_entity.id
_entity.type
_entity.pdbx_description
1 polymer ?
#
loop_
_entity_poly.entity_id
_entity_poly.type
_entity_poly.pdbx_seq_one_letter_code
_entity_poly.pdbx_strand_id
1 'polypeptide(L)'
;MSCNFYKNSGFMVGIDIHKFYATANVPIEIFPHLVAAPLASPSATYWKRTVLVYADRYAMIQGGFDLYFVSHIPLPLPGAFPGPREVPHLVEVILDSGSKAQLQAHSVTGEGNPLAVCVYGPVGLNANCFEYGLSASSGIVTNLGTVKTTPTAGDYAGAIAGMIVDSILGFALDRATSGSGWVAEKAIKHLWRRIGDIPFLKVLDVPSHVQNFVQQLVDGELGEAGKGP
;
A
#
# COMPACT_ATOMS: atom_id res chain seq x y z
N MET A 1 16.74 -14.73 -4.85
CA MET A 1 17.00 -13.33 -5.23
C MET A 1 16.96 -12.51 -3.95
N SER A 2 18.03 -11.78 -3.61
CA SER A 2 18.11 -11.10 -2.30
C SER A 2 17.36 -9.76 -2.32
N CYS A 3 16.54 -9.53 -1.30
CA CYS A 3 15.69 -8.36 -1.14
C CYS A 3 15.90 -7.73 0.24
N ASN A 4 15.90 -6.41 0.32
CA ASN A 4 16.03 -5.69 1.57
C ASN A 4 14.68 -5.70 2.31
N PHE A 5 14.73 -5.70 3.65
CA PHE A 5 13.53 -5.43 4.43
C PHE A 5 13.17 -3.95 4.40
N TYR A 6 11.88 -3.67 4.54
CA TYR A 6 11.44 -2.31 4.79
C TYR A 6 11.80 -1.89 6.22
N LYS A 7 12.24 -0.64 6.35
CA LYS A 7 12.51 0.09 7.59
C LYS A 7 12.17 1.57 7.41
N ASN A 8 11.99 2.29 8.52
CA ASN A 8 11.48 3.67 8.53
C ASN A 8 12.29 4.69 7.72
N SER A 9 13.59 4.45 7.47
CA SER A 9 14.40 5.35 6.63
C SER A 9 14.13 5.22 5.13
N GLY A 10 13.30 4.27 4.72
CA GLY A 10 12.92 4.12 3.32
C GLY A 10 12.06 5.29 2.82
N PHE A 11 11.94 5.35 1.50
CA PHE A 11 11.22 6.41 0.82
C PHE A 11 10.43 5.83 -0.36
N MET A 12 9.17 6.23 -0.49
CA MET A 12 8.30 5.86 -1.62
C MET A 12 8.28 7.01 -2.61
N VAL A 13 8.48 6.71 -3.89
CA VAL A 13 8.27 7.60 -5.04
C VAL A 13 7.46 6.88 -6.10
N GLY A 14 6.68 7.59 -6.89
CA GLY A 14 5.91 6.96 -7.95
C GLY A 14 5.31 7.94 -8.92
N ILE A 15 4.59 7.40 -9.89
CA ILE A 15 3.72 8.16 -10.78
C ILE A 15 2.34 7.54 -10.69
N ASP A 16 1.42 8.27 -10.08
CA ASP A 16 0.01 7.88 -10.04
C ASP A 16 -0.73 8.58 -11.19
N ILE A 17 -1.84 8.00 -11.63
CA ILE A 17 -2.69 8.56 -12.66
C ILE A 17 -3.97 9.06 -12.02
N HIS A 18 -4.23 10.35 -12.21
CA HIS A 18 -5.43 11.05 -11.75
C HIS A 18 -5.97 11.97 -12.83
N LYS A 19 -7.21 12.44 -12.64
CA LYS A 19 -7.73 13.52 -13.47
C LYS A 19 -6.94 14.81 -13.20
N PHE A 20 -6.90 15.69 -14.18
CA PHE A 20 -6.33 17.03 -14.05
C PHE A 20 -7.26 18.05 -14.70
N TYR A 21 -7.57 19.13 -13.99
CA TYR A 21 -8.44 20.20 -14.48
C TYR A 21 -7.59 21.34 -15.03
N ALA A 22 -7.48 21.45 -16.35
CA ALA A 22 -6.70 22.50 -17.01
C ALA A 22 -7.38 23.90 -16.93
N THR A 23 -6.71 24.96 -17.37
CA THR A 23 -7.12 26.40 -17.28
C THR A 23 -8.48 26.78 -17.88
N ALA A 24 -9.21 25.85 -18.51
CA ALA A 24 -10.60 26.01 -18.93
C ALA A 24 -11.60 25.09 -18.19
N ASN A 25 -11.20 24.51 -17.05
CA ASN A 25 -11.87 23.41 -16.35
C ASN A 25 -12.16 22.20 -17.26
N VAL A 26 -11.37 22.02 -18.31
CA VAL A 26 -11.43 20.85 -19.18
C VAL A 26 -10.70 19.71 -18.45
N PRO A 27 -11.39 18.61 -18.11
CA PRO A 27 -10.75 17.49 -17.45
C PRO A 27 -9.87 16.72 -18.45
N ILE A 28 -8.62 16.48 -18.05
CA ILE A 28 -7.74 15.49 -18.66
C ILE A 28 -7.86 14.24 -17.82
N GLU A 29 -8.52 13.21 -18.37
CA GLU A 29 -8.92 12.02 -17.60
C GLU A 29 -7.73 11.18 -17.10
N ILE A 30 -6.61 11.25 -17.80
CA ILE A 30 -5.39 10.50 -17.48
C ILE A 30 -4.25 11.49 -17.46
N PHE A 31 -3.88 11.96 -16.26
CA PHE A 31 -2.76 12.87 -16.06
C PHE A 31 -1.80 12.33 -15.00
N PRO A 32 -0.49 12.28 -15.30
CA PRO A 32 0.49 11.75 -14.37
C PRO A 32 0.77 12.73 -13.23
N HIS A 33 0.72 12.20 -12.01
CA HIS A 33 1.05 12.90 -10.78
C HIS A 33 2.28 12.25 -10.16
N LEU A 34 3.32 13.06 -9.91
CA LEU A 34 4.44 12.63 -9.09
C LEU A 34 3.96 12.44 -7.66
N VAL A 35 4.28 11.28 -7.08
CA VAL A 35 4.01 11.00 -5.68
C VAL A 35 5.29 10.70 -4.93
N ALA A 36 5.35 11.17 -3.70
CA ALA A 36 6.49 10.93 -2.83
C ALA A 36 6.06 10.94 -1.36
N ALA A 37 6.56 9.99 -0.58
CA ALA A 37 6.34 9.96 0.86
C ALA A 37 7.47 9.22 1.59
N PRO A 38 8.03 9.79 2.68
CA PRO A 38 8.92 9.04 3.56
C PRO A 38 8.14 7.96 4.30
N LEU A 39 8.73 6.77 4.47
CA LEU A 39 8.06 5.69 5.24
C LEU A 39 7.87 6.07 6.71
N ALA A 40 8.65 7.04 7.21
CA ALA A 40 8.49 7.62 8.55
C ALA A 40 7.32 8.61 8.69
N SER A 41 6.55 8.90 7.63
CA SER A 41 5.49 9.93 7.61
C SER A 41 4.50 9.85 8.79
N PRO A 42 4.04 11.00 9.34
CA PRO A 42 2.90 11.13 10.28
C PRO A 42 1.60 10.49 9.82
N SER A 43 1.43 10.35 8.51
CA SER A 43 0.24 9.76 7.93
C SER A 43 0.38 8.25 7.68
N ALA A 44 1.40 7.59 8.23
CA ALA A 44 1.60 6.16 8.06
C ALA A 44 0.91 5.31 9.16
N THR A 45 0.71 4.02 8.89
CA THR A 45 0.28 3.04 9.90
C THR A 45 1.40 2.75 10.91
N TYR A 46 1.48 3.55 11.98
CA TYR A 46 2.55 3.44 12.97
C TYR A 46 2.61 2.09 13.70
N TRP A 47 1.48 1.43 13.91
CA TRP A 47 1.39 0.12 14.56
C TRP A 47 1.95 -1.04 13.73
N LYS A 48 2.20 -0.82 12.43
CA LYS A 48 2.93 -1.77 11.56
C LYS A 48 4.45 -1.58 11.62
N ARG A 49 4.93 -0.69 12.49
CA ARG A 49 6.37 -0.53 12.77
C ARG A 49 6.69 -1.32 14.02
N THR A 50 7.77 -2.09 13.95
CA THR A 50 8.26 -2.83 15.12
C THR A 50 8.84 -1.85 16.14
N VAL A 51 8.67 -2.15 17.42
CA VAL A 51 9.23 -1.38 18.54
C VAL A 51 10.48 -2.04 19.13
N LEU A 52 10.67 -3.34 18.92
CA LEU A 52 11.81 -4.15 19.43
C LEU A 52 12.75 -4.63 18.33
N VAL A 53 12.33 -4.61 17.07
CA VAL A 53 13.13 -5.13 15.94
C VAL A 53 13.61 -3.97 15.07
N TYR A 54 14.91 -3.85 14.86
CA TYR A 54 15.54 -2.74 14.13
C TYR A 54 16.53 -3.26 13.09
N ALA A 55 16.64 -2.54 11.98
CA ALA A 55 17.69 -2.69 10.99
C ALA A 55 18.37 -1.32 10.78
N ASP A 56 19.69 -1.28 10.88
CA ASP A 56 20.48 -0.05 10.71
C ASP A 56 20.00 1.12 11.60
N ARG A 57 19.59 0.81 12.85
CA ARG A 57 19.02 1.76 13.83
C ARG A 57 17.62 2.31 13.49
N TYR A 58 16.96 1.79 12.45
CA TYR A 58 15.58 2.14 12.13
C TYR A 58 14.65 0.96 12.42
N ALA A 59 13.48 1.25 12.97
CA ALA A 59 12.44 0.24 13.15
C ALA A 59 12.10 -0.41 11.81
N MET A 60 11.94 -1.73 11.84
CA MET A 60 11.50 -2.51 10.69
C MET A 60 9.99 -2.36 10.50
N ILE A 61 9.53 -2.63 9.29
CA ILE A 61 8.13 -2.46 8.90
C ILE A 61 7.53 -3.84 8.60
N GLN A 62 6.35 -4.09 9.16
CA GLN A 62 5.54 -5.29 8.94
C GLN A 62 4.73 -5.19 7.65
N GLY A 63 4.31 -6.33 7.11
CA GLY A 63 3.44 -6.36 5.94
C GLY A 63 2.06 -5.73 6.17
N GLY A 64 1.50 -5.20 5.07
CA GLY A 64 0.28 -4.40 5.11
C GLY A 64 0.48 -2.97 5.64
N PHE A 65 1.73 -2.54 5.83
CA PHE A 65 2.04 -1.14 6.14
C PHE A 65 1.51 -0.21 5.05
N ASP A 66 0.85 0.87 5.45
CA ASP A 66 0.18 1.80 4.56
C ASP A 66 0.59 3.25 4.85
N LEU A 67 0.74 4.04 3.79
CA LEU A 67 0.92 5.49 3.84
C LEU A 67 -0.38 6.16 3.40
N TYR A 68 -0.98 6.96 4.27
CA TYR A 68 -2.13 7.79 3.92
C TYR A 68 -1.67 9.18 3.49
N PHE A 69 -2.55 9.94 2.83
CA PHE A 69 -2.31 11.36 2.54
C PHE A 69 -0.98 11.60 1.81
N VAL A 70 -0.65 10.70 0.90
CA VAL A 70 0.50 10.81 0.01
C VAL A 70 0.34 12.09 -0.80
N SER A 71 1.42 12.87 -0.89
CA SER A 71 1.41 14.10 -1.66
C SER A 71 1.44 13.78 -3.15
N HIS A 72 0.48 14.34 -3.89
CA HIS A 72 0.39 14.27 -5.35
C HIS A 72 0.74 15.63 -5.94
N ILE A 73 1.58 15.64 -6.97
CA ILE A 73 1.96 16.85 -7.70
C ILE A 73 1.76 16.57 -9.19
N PRO A 74 0.84 17.26 -9.88
CA PRO A 74 0.67 17.10 -11.32
C PRO A 74 2.00 17.39 -12.03
N LEU A 75 2.42 16.53 -12.97
CA LEU A 75 3.63 16.80 -13.74
C LEU A 75 3.48 18.07 -14.59
N PRO A 76 4.48 18.96 -14.64
CA PRO A 76 4.42 20.19 -15.43
C PRO A 76 4.64 19.88 -16.91
N LEU A 77 3.62 19.32 -17.56
CA LEU A 77 3.64 19.03 -18.99
C LEU A 77 3.28 20.29 -19.81
N PRO A 78 3.91 20.51 -20.98
CA PRO A 78 3.58 21.66 -21.83
C PRO A 78 2.10 21.73 -22.15
N GLY A 79 1.48 22.89 -21.91
CA GLY A 79 0.05 23.14 -22.15
C GLY A 79 -0.89 22.69 -21.02
N ALA A 80 -0.39 22.03 -19.97
CA ALA A 80 -1.16 21.64 -18.81
C ALA A 80 -0.99 22.68 -17.68
N PHE A 81 -1.77 23.75 -17.74
CA PHE A 81 -1.83 24.77 -16.68
C PHE A 81 -3.04 24.48 -15.77
N PRO A 82 -2.89 24.54 -14.43
CA PRO A 82 -3.97 24.22 -13.51
C PRO A 82 -5.10 25.26 -13.63
N GLY A 83 -6.33 24.78 -13.70
CA GLY A 83 -7.55 25.58 -13.62
C GLY A 83 -8.04 25.76 -12.18
N PRO A 84 -9.08 26.57 -11.96
CA PRO A 84 -9.62 26.83 -10.62
C PRO A 84 -10.12 25.59 -9.87
N ARG A 85 -10.57 24.55 -10.59
CA ARG A 85 -11.02 23.28 -10.00
C ARG A 85 -9.90 22.31 -9.64
N GLU A 86 -8.68 22.57 -10.10
CA GLU A 86 -7.56 21.66 -9.86
C GLU A 86 -7.18 21.58 -8.40
N VAL A 87 -7.14 22.72 -7.70
CA VAL A 87 -6.78 22.77 -6.28
C VAL A 87 -7.71 21.91 -5.40
N PRO A 88 -9.05 22.08 -5.43
CA PRO A 88 -9.92 21.24 -4.63
C PRO A 88 -9.89 19.76 -5.05
N HIS A 89 -9.72 19.47 -6.35
CA HIS A 89 -9.57 18.10 -6.81
C HIS A 89 -8.28 17.44 -6.29
N LEU A 90 -7.16 18.16 -6.33
CA LEU A 90 -5.89 17.66 -5.81
C LEU A 90 -5.96 17.38 -4.31
N VAL A 91 -6.69 18.21 -3.55
CA VAL A 91 -6.96 17.94 -2.13
C VAL A 91 -7.75 16.65 -1.96
N GLU A 92 -8.76 16.40 -2.78
CA GLU A 92 -9.53 15.15 -2.76
C GLU A 92 -8.63 13.93 -3.05
N VAL A 93 -7.80 14.01 -4.09
CA VAL A 93 -6.82 12.97 -4.44
C VAL A 93 -5.90 12.66 -3.27
N ILE A 94 -5.35 13.68 -2.60
CA ILE A 94 -4.50 13.50 -1.43
C ILE A 94 -5.30 12.85 -0.29
N LEU A 95 -6.53 13.28 -0.02
CA LEU A 95 -7.37 12.69 1.03
C LEU A 95 -7.73 11.23 0.78
N ASP A 96 -7.80 10.80 -0.47
CA ASP A 96 -8.04 9.42 -0.88
C ASP A 96 -6.79 8.55 -0.95
N SER A 97 -5.63 9.20 -1.02
CA SER A 97 -4.40 8.51 -1.34
C SER A 97 -3.95 7.51 -0.28
N GLY A 98 -3.42 6.40 -0.77
CA GLY A 98 -2.89 5.27 -0.01
C GLY A 98 -1.69 4.66 -0.73
N SER A 99 -0.73 4.09 0.00
CA SER A 99 0.39 3.34 -0.56
C SER A 99 0.75 2.18 0.36
N LYS A 100 0.36 0.97 -0.04
CA LYS A 100 0.44 -0.22 0.79
C LYS A 100 1.56 -1.16 0.38
N ALA A 101 2.37 -1.59 1.35
CA ALA A 101 3.41 -2.60 1.18
C ALA A 101 2.79 -4.01 1.25
N GLN A 102 2.53 -4.61 0.09
CA GLN A 102 1.87 -5.92 -0.04
C GLN A 102 2.83 -7.10 0.12
N LEU A 103 4.09 -6.95 -0.33
CA LEU A 103 5.07 -8.03 -0.25
C LEU A 103 5.66 -8.13 1.15
N GLN A 104 5.50 -9.31 1.76
CA GLN A 104 6.04 -9.65 3.08
C GLN A 104 6.72 -11.02 3.02
N ALA A 105 7.78 -11.20 3.80
CA ALA A 105 8.43 -12.50 3.94
C ALA A 105 7.83 -13.25 5.13
N HIS A 106 7.02 -14.28 4.88
CA HIS A 106 6.32 -15.01 5.95
C HIS A 106 7.28 -15.77 6.88
N SER A 107 8.43 -16.18 6.36
CA SER A 107 9.49 -16.86 7.12
C SER A 107 10.23 -15.97 8.12
N VAL A 108 10.09 -14.64 8.04
CA VAL A 108 10.78 -13.70 8.92
C VAL A 108 9.79 -12.73 9.55
N THR A 109 9.64 -12.83 10.87
CA THR A 109 8.69 -12.02 11.62
C THR A 109 9.38 -10.97 12.47
N GLY A 110 8.71 -9.83 12.65
CA GLY A 110 8.99 -8.86 13.68
C GLY A 110 7.79 -8.78 14.60
N GLU A 111 7.97 -9.14 15.88
CA GLU A 111 6.88 -9.14 16.88
C GLU A 111 5.70 -10.03 16.47
N GLY A 112 6.01 -11.20 15.90
CA GLY A 112 5.01 -12.19 15.50
C GLY A 112 4.26 -11.90 14.20
N ASN A 113 4.55 -10.80 13.50
CA ASN A 113 3.98 -10.50 12.18
C ASN A 113 5.07 -10.52 11.10
N PRO A 114 4.77 -11.03 9.88
CA PRO A 114 5.70 -10.99 8.76
C PRO A 114 6.23 -9.60 8.46
N LEU A 115 7.53 -9.50 8.14
CA LEU A 115 8.16 -8.23 7.78
C LEU A 115 7.96 -7.92 6.30
N ALA A 116 7.67 -6.65 5.98
CA ALA A 116 7.59 -6.15 4.62
C ALA A 116 8.97 -6.12 3.96
N VAL A 117 9.00 -6.42 2.66
CA VAL A 117 10.25 -6.59 1.90
C VAL A 117 10.17 -5.94 0.54
N CYS A 118 11.33 -5.52 0.05
CA CYS A 118 11.52 -5.10 -1.33
C CYS A 118 11.29 -6.27 -2.30
N VAL A 119 11.02 -5.95 -3.56
CA VAL A 119 10.86 -6.93 -4.64
C VAL A 119 12.22 -7.36 -5.18
N TYR A 120 13.19 -6.44 -5.21
CA TYR A 120 14.54 -6.72 -5.67
C TYR A 120 15.57 -5.79 -5.04
N GLY A 121 16.54 -6.34 -4.31
CA GLY A 121 17.57 -5.54 -3.64
C GLY A 121 16.92 -4.45 -2.78
N PRO A 122 17.29 -3.16 -2.95
CA PRO A 122 16.65 -2.06 -2.23
C PRO A 122 15.36 -1.53 -2.85
N VAL A 123 14.87 -2.11 -3.95
CA VAL A 123 13.70 -1.63 -4.71
C VAL A 123 12.47 -2.45 -4.36
N GLY A 124 11.49 -1.81 -3.74
CA GLY A 124 10.18 -2.35 -3.43
C GLY A 124 9.09 -1.80 -4.33
N LEU A 125 7.92 -2.44 -4.30
CA LEU A 125 6.72 -2.01 -5.00
C LEU A 125 5.57 -1.96 -4.00
N ASN A 126 4.92 -0.82 -3.90
CA ASN A 126 3.71 -0.59 -3.15
C ASN A 126 2.51 -0.48 -4.09
N ALA A 127 1.37 -0.96 -3.61
CA ALA A 127 0.08 -0.70 -4.22
C ALA A 127 -0.37 0.72 -3.87
N ASN A 128 -0.38 1.59 -4.86
CA ASN A 128 -0.84 2.98 -4.77
C ASN A 128 -2.26 3.12 -5.33
N CYS A 129 -2.81 4.32 -5.16
CA CYS A 129 -4.08 4.72 -5.75
C CYS A 129 -4.04 4.81 -7.28
N PHE A 130 -5.22 4.66 -7.85
CA PHE A 130 -5.49 4.88 -9.27
C PHE A 130 -6.89 5.49 -9.39
N GLU A 131 -7.05 6.46 -10.28
CA GLU A 131 -8.30 7.20 -10.48
C GLU A 131 -9.56 6.33 -10.58
N TYR A 132 -9.44 5.12 -11.13
CA TYR A 132 -10.56 4.21 -11.37
C TYR A 132 -10.78 3.17 -10.25
N GLY A 133 -10.26 3.41 -9.05
CA GLY A 133 -10.54 2.63 -7.84
C GLY A 133 -9.77 1.30 -7.69
N LEU A 134 -8.97 0.92 -8.69
CA LEU A 134 -8.10 -0.27 -8.64
C LEU A 134 -6.72 0.12 -8.13
N SER A 135 -6.20 -0.53 -7.09
CA SER A 135 -4.83 -0.22 -6.66
C SER A 135 -3.82 -0.69 -7.72
N ALA A 136 -2.90 0.18 -8.11
CA ALA A 136 -1.85 -0.13 -9.08
C ALA A 136 -0.49 -0.17 -8.38
N SER A 137 0.43 -1.02 -8.85
CA SER A 137 1.80 -1.08 -8.33
C SER A 137 2.67 0.06 -8.89
N SER A 138 2.26 1.32 -8.72
CA SER A 138 2.98 2.51 -9.18
C SER A 138 3.92 3.12 -8.13
N GLY A 139 3.84 2.67 -6.87
CA GLY A 139 4.71 3.15 -5.79
C GLY A 139 6.03 2.41 -5.76
N ILE A 140 7.10 3.00 -6.25
CA ILE A 140 8.46 2.47 -6.14
C ILE A 140 9.02 2.87 -4.78
N VAL A 141 9.33 1.89 -3.94
CA VAL A 141 9.98 2.12 -2.65
C VAL A 141 11.47 1.89 -2.78
N THR A 142 12.26 2.79 -2.22
CA THR A 142 13.70 2.61 -2.06
C THR A 142 14.00 2.41 -0.58
N ASN A 143 14.58 1.25 -0.24
CA ASN A 143 15.00 0.93 1.11
C ASN A 143 16.43 0.39 1.14
N LEU A 144 17.39 1.27 1.38
CA LEU A 144 18.81 0.92 1.47
C LEU A 144 19.08 0.33 2.86
N GLY A 145 19.09 -1.00 2.96
CA GLY A 145 19.30 -1.75 4.19
C GLY A 145 20.40 -2.79 4.08
N THR A 146 21.04 -3.07 5.21
CA THR A 146 22.03 -4.15 5.33
C THR A 146 21.38 -5.51 5.56
N VAL A 147 20.19 -5.53 6.17
CA VAL A 147 19.42 -6.76 6.45
C VAL A 147 18.59 -7.13 5.22
N LYS A 148 18.77 -8.36 4.76
CA LYS A 148 18.15 -8.88 3.54
C LYS A 148 17.53 -10.25 3.79
N THR A 149 16.60 -10.61 2.94
CA THR A 149 15.99 -11.95 2.87
C THR A 149 15.83 -12.37 1.41
N THR A 150 15.27 -13.56 1.19
CA THR A 150 14.80 -14.02 -0.12
C THR A 150 13.35 -14.45 0.05
N PRO A 151 12.38 -13.64 -0.43
CA PRO A 151 10.98 -14.02 -0.40
C PRO A 151 10.76 -15.30 -1.22
N THR A 152 9.86 -16.17 -0.76
CA THR A 152 9.48 -17.41 -1.44
C THR A 152 8.58 -17.12 -2.64
N ALA A 153 8.33 -18.14 -3.47
CA ALA A 153 7.33 -18.02 -4.53
C ALA A 153 5.92 -17.77 -3.94
N GLY A 154 5.60 -18.39 -2.80
CA GLY A 154 4.38 -18.15 -2.06
C GLY A 154 4.26 -16.72 -1.56
N ASP A 155 5.34 -16.09 -1.08
CA ASP A 155 5.32 -14.69 -0.65
C ASP A 155 4.88 -13.76 -1.79
N TYR A 156 5.41 -13.95 -3.00
CA TYR A 156 5.01 -13.18 -4.19
C TYR A 156 3.57 -13.46 -4.61
N ALA A 157 3.18 -14.74 -4.66
CA ALA A 157 1.82 -15.14 -5.05
C ALA A 157 0.77 -14.61 -4.06
N GLY A 158 1.06 -14.71 -2.76
CA GLY A 158 0.24 -14.17 -1.69
C GLY A 158 0.10 -12.64 -1.80
N ALA A 159 1.19 -11.91 -2.04
CA ALA A 159 1.15 -10.46 -2.22
C ALA A 159 0.29 -10.03 -3.42
N ILE A 160 0.39 -10.74 -4.55
CA ILE A 160 -0.46 -10.49 -5.73
C ILE A 160 -1.93 -10.77 -5.40
N ALA A 161 -2.23 -11.91 -4.76
CA ALA A 161 -3.60 -12.27 -4.40
C ALA A 161 -4.21 -11.27 -3.41
N GLY A 162 -3.45 -10.87 -2.39
CA GLY A 162 -3.83 -9.83 -1.42
C GLY A 162 -4.14 -8.50 -2.10
N MET A 163 -3.29 -8.06 -3.04
CA MET A 163 -3.51 -6.83 -3.82
C MET A 163 -4.78 -6.88 -4.68
N ILE A 164 -5.06 -8.01 -5.33
CA ILE A 164 -6.27 -8.20 -6.13
C ILE A 164 -7.50 -8.12 -5.25
N VAL A 165 -7.52 -8.82 -4.11
CA VAL A 165 -8.65 -8.82 -3.18
C VAL A 165 -8.86 -7.44 -2.56
N ASP A 166 -7.79 -6.77 -2.13
CA ASP A 166 -7.84 -5.40 -1.60
C ASP A 166 -8.44 -4.43 -2.63
N SER A 167 -8.06 -4.57 -3.91
CA SER A 167 -8.60 -3.75 -5.01
C SER A 167 -10.08 -4.02 -5.29
N ILE A 168 -10.51 -5.30 -5.28
CA ILE A 168 -11.91 -5.67 -5.47
C ILE A 168 -12.77 -5.14 -4.32
N LEU A 169 -12.31 -5.28 -3.08
CA LEU A 169 -13.02 -4.80 -1.90
C LEU A 169 -13.08 -3.27 -1.88
N GLY A 170 -11.98 -2.59 -2.26
CA GLY A 170 -11.97 -1.13 -2.41
C GLY A 170 -13.00 -0.65 -3.44
N PHE A 171 -13.04 -1.27 -4.62
CA PHE A 171 -14.01 -0.95 -5.66
C PHE A 171 -15.46 -1.22 -5.21
N ALA A 172 -15.71 -2.35 -4.55
CA ALA A 172 -17.02 -2.69 -4.02
C ALA A 172 -17.47 -1.69 -2.94
N LEU A 173 -16.55 -1.27 -2.07
CA LEU A 173 -16.82 -0.29 -1.02
C LEU A 173 -17.16 1.06 -1.61
N ASP A 174 -16.35 1.57 -2.55
CA ASP A 174 -16.59 2.85 -3.23
C ASP A 174 -17.97 2.87 -3.90
N ARG A 175 -18.41 1.74 -4.49
CA ARG A 175 -19.74 1.62 -5.09
C ARG A 175 -20.88 1.49 -4.07
N ALA A 176 -20.62 0.88 -2.91
CA ALA A 176 -21.62 0.77 -1.83
C ALA A 176 -21.83 2.10 -1.09
N THR A 177 -20.79 2.95 -1.04
CA THR A 177 -20.82 4.24 -0.34
C THR A 177 -21.13 5.41 -1.27
N SER A 178 -21.14 5.22 -2.59
CA SER A 178 -21.50 6.25 -3.57
C SER A 178 -22.92 6.77 -3.28
N GLY A 179 -23.03 7.97 -2.70
CA GLY A 179 -24.31 8.57 -2.28
C GLY A 179 -24.43 8.86 -0.77
N SER A 180 -23.50 8.40 0.05
CA SER A 180 -23.43 8.71 1.49
C SER A 180 -22.93 10.12 1.81
N GLY A 181 -22.47 10.85 0.79
CA GLY A 181 -21.81 12.15 0.91
C GLY A 181 -20.30 12.01 1.07
N TRP A 182 -19.54 12.94 0.48
CA TRP A 182 -18.09 12.80 0.31
C TRP A 182 -17.34 12.54 1.63
N VAL A 183 -17.70 13.23 2.72
CA VAL A 183 -17.06 13.04 4.04
C VAL A 183 -17.30 11.63 4.60
N ALA A 184 -18.55 11.14 4.52
CA ALA A 184 -18.90 9.82 5.04
C ALA A 184 -18.21 8.71 4.24
N GLU A 185 -18.16 8.86 2.92
CA GLU A 185 -17.45 7.96 2.02
C GLU A 185 -15.96 7.87 2.37
N LYS A 186 -15.27 9.01 2.54
CA LYS A 186 -13.85 9.02 2.93
C LYS A 186 -13.65 8.38 4.31
N ALA A 187 -14.50 8.70 5.27
CA ALA A 187 -14.41 8.15 6.62
C ALA A 187 -14.57 6.63 6.63
N ILE A 188 -15.55 6.09 5.89
CA ILE A 188 -15.79 4.66 5.75
C ILE A 188 -14.60 3.97 5.08
N LYS A 189 -14.05 4.56 4.01
CA LYS A 189 -12.88 4.02 3.30
C LYS A 189 -11.64 3.94 4.19
N HIS A 190 -11.35 5.02 4.92
CA HIS A 190 -10.24 5.04 5.87
C HIS A 190 -10.44 4.06 7.04
N LEU A 191 -11.68 3.91 7.52
CA LEU A 191 -11.99 2.94 8.56
C LEU A 191 -11.84 1.50 8.06
N TRP A 192 -12.32 1.21 6.86
CA TRP A 192 -12.20 -0.11 6.22
C TRP A 192 -10.74 -0.52 6.02
N ARG A 193 -9.88 0.38 5.52
CA ARG A 193 -8.45 0.12 5.37
C ARG A 193 -7.75 -0.23 6.69
N ARG A 194 -8.31 0.24 7.81
CA ARG A 194 -7.80 -0.03 9.17
C ARG A 194 -8.46 -1.23 9.85
N ILE A 195 -9.43 -1.89 9.22
CA ILE A 195 -10.22 -2.95 9.88
C ILE A 195 -9.32 -4.13 10.30
N GLY A 196 -8.34 -4.49 9.48
CA GLY A 196 -7.36 -5.54 9.78
C GLY A 196 -6.34 -5.17 10.84
N ASP A 197 -6.26 -3.90 11.23
CA ASP A 197 -5.36 -3.44 12.28
C ASP A 197 -6.00 -3.51 13.67
N ILE A 198 -7.33 -3.61 13.74
CA ILE A 198 -8.08 -3.70 14.99
C ILE A 198 -8.06 -5.16 15.47
N PRO A 199 -7.45 -5.49 16.63
CA PRO A 199 -7.22 -6.88 17.04
C PRO A 199 -8.46 -7.78 17.01
N PHE A 200 -9.62 -7.26 17.40
CA PHE A 200 -10.88 -8.00 17.40
C PHE A 200 -11.62 -8.02 16.06
N LEU A 201 -11.18 -7.22 15.07
CA LEU A 201 -11.70 -7.21 13.70
C LEU A 201 -10.70 -7.80 12.69
N LYS A 202 -9.56 -8.32 13.13
CA LYS A 202 -8.58 -9.01 12.27
C LYS A 202 -9.20 -10.12 11.42
N VAL A 203 -10.25 -10.77 11.90
CA VAL A 203 -11.01 -11.78 11.15
C VAL A 203 -11.67 -11.22 9.87
N LEU A 204 -11.85 -9.90 9.80
CA LEU A 204 -12.39 -9.19 8.64
C LEU A 204 -11.29 -8.72 7.69
N ASP A 205 -10.00 -8.98 7.98
CA ASP A 205 -8.88 -8.71 7.08
C ASP A 205 -8.77 -9.77 5.99
N VAL A 206 -9.80 -9.79 5.14
CA VAL A 206 -9.92 -10.73 4.02
C VAL A 206 -8.69 -10.70 3.11
N PRO A 207 -8.11 -9.54 2.73
CA PRO A 207 -6.88 -9.50 1.93
C PRO A 207 -5.73 -10.27 2.57
N SER A 208 -5.43 -10.01 3.86
CA SER A 208 -4.34 -10.71 4.55
C SER A 208 -4.60 -12.20 4.70
N HIS A 209 -5.86 -12.62 4.91
CA HIS A 209 -6.21 -14.04 5.01
C HIS A 209 -6.01 -14.77 3.69
N VAL A 210 -6.44 -14.15 2.57
CA VAL A 210 -6.22 -14.70 1.24
C VAL A 210 -4.73 -14.73 0.90
N GLN A 211 -3.99 -13.68 1.23
CA GLN A 211 -2.54 -13.61 1.05
C GLN A 211 -1.83 -14.76 1.78
N ASN A 212 -2.12 -14.96 3.07
CA ASN A 212 -1.53 -16.04 3.86
C ASN A 212 -1.91 -17.42 3.30
N PHE A 213 -3.19 -17.62 2.95
CA PHE A 213 -3.65 -18.89 2.38
C PHE A 213 -2.95 -19.23 1.06
N VAL A 214 -2.85 -18.26 0.14
CA VAL A 214 -2.19 -18.46 -1.15
C VAL A 214 -0.70 -18.71 -0.97
N GLN A 215 -0.03 -17.99 -0.06
CA GLN A 215 1.37 -18.23 0.25
C GLN A 215 1.58 -19.67 0.74
N GLN A 216 0.83 -20.09 1.76
CA GLN A 216 0.93 -21.44 2.32
C GLN A 216 0.59 -22.53 1.30
N LEU A 217 -0.37 -22.28 0.41
CA LEU A 217 -0.74 -23.20 -0.66
C LEU A 217 0.42 -23.39 -1.64
N VAL A 218 1.04 -22.29 -2.08
CA VAL A 218 2.13 -22.32 -3.07
C VAL A 218 3.42 -22.90 -2.49
N ASP A 219 3.72 -22.59 -1.23
CA ASP A 219 4.90 -23.11 -0.55
C ASP A 219 4.70 -24.55 -0.02
N GLY A 220 3.48 -25.10 -0.11
CA GLY A 220 3.17 -26.48 0.29
C GLY A 220 2.95 -26.68 1.79
N GLU A 221 2.76 -25.60 2.55
CA GLU A 221 2.65 -25.59 4.01
C GLU A 221 1.25 -26.02 4.51
N LEU A 222 0.21 -25.95 3.66
CA LEU A 222 -1.15 -26.35 4.02
C LEU A 222 -1.27 -27.84 4.42
N GLY A 223 -0.35 -28.69 3.97
CA GLY A 223 -0.33 -30.13 4.29
C GLY A 223 0.31 -30.46 5.64
N GLU A 224 1.03 -29.53 6.27
CA GLU A 224 1.74 -29.77 7.54
C GLU A 224 0.95 -29.31 8.76
N ALA A 225 -0.08 -28.47 8.59
CA ALA A 225 -0.95 -27.99 9.67
C ALA A 225 -1.75 -29.10 10.40
N GLY A 226 -1.74 -30.34 9.89
CA GLY A 226 -2.31 -31.53 10.53
C GLY A 226 -1.31 -32.42 11.28
N LYS A 227 -0.01 -32.10 11.24
CA LYS A 227 1.03 -32.83 11.96
C LYS A 227 1.49 -31.98 13.14
N GLY A 228 0.71 -32.00 14.22
CA GLY A 228 1.19 -31.53 15.51
C GLY A 228 2.43 -32.31 15.95
N PRO A 229 3.23 -31.76 16.89
CA PRO A 229 4.34 -32.48 17.50
C PRO A 229 3.91 -33.82 18.12
#